data_AF-A0A7S2H5K7-F1
#
_entry.id   AF-A0A7S2H5K7-F1
#
_cell.length_a   1.000
_cell.length_b   1.000
_cell.length_c   1.000
_cell.angle_alpha   90.00
_cell.angle_beta   90.00
_cell.angle_gamma   90.00
#
_symmetry.space_group_name_H-M   'P 1'
#
loop_
_entity.id
_entity.type
_entity.pdbx_description
1 polymer ?
#
loop_
_entity_poly.entity_id
_entity_poly.type
_entity_poly.pdbx_seq_one_letter_code
_entity_poly.pdbx_strand_id
1 'polypeptide(L)'
;PPRYRWLVWRTLSGYAAAYRPGAYERIAQRRPDRKTAEAIAKDLDRTFPNVEDFDDEKKSQLASILCIFASLFPEVGYCQGMNFVAGFLLMASGTSQEDTL
;
A
#
# COMPACT_ATOMS: atom_id res chain seq x y z
N PRO A 1 -2.27 1.46 21.73
CA PRO A 1 -0.86 1.91 21.58
C PRO A 1 -0.35 1.69 20.14
N PRO A 2 0.55 2.54 19.62
CA PRO A 2 1.05 2.45 18.23
C PRO A 2 1.53 1.05 17.82
N ARG A 3 2.36 0.40 18.66
CA ARG A 3 2.92 -0.94 18.41
C ARG A 3 1.90 -2.05 18.13
N TYR A 4 0.69 -1.94 18.66
CA TYR A 4 -0.35 -2.96 18.45
C TYR A 4 -1.29 -2.65 17.27
N ARG A 5 -1.19 -1.46 16.67
CA ARG A 5 -2.13 -1.04 15.61
C ARG A 5 -2.14 -2.01 14.46
N TRP A 6 -0.98 -2.39 13.96
CA TRP A 6 -0.88 -3.29 12.81
C TRP A 6 -1.48 -4.66 13.11
N LEU A 7 -1.17 -5.24 14.27
CA LEU A 7 -1.75 -6.51 14.68
C LEU A 7 -3.27 -6.42 14.77
N VAL A 8 -3.79 -5.42 15.47
CA VAL A 8 -5.24 -5.22 15.65
C VAL A 8 -5.94 -4.96 14.32
N TRP A 9 -5.38 -4.12 13.45
CA TRP A 9 -5.98 -3.81 12.15
C TRP A 9 -6.00 -5.02 11.23
N ARG A 10 -4.93 -5.85 11.22
CA ARG A 10 -4.95 -7.11 10.47
C ARG A 10 -6.04 -8.05 10.99
N THR A 11 -6.17 -8.19 12.31
CA THR A 11 -7.22 -9.05 12.89
C THR A 11 -8.62 -8.54 12.55
N LEU A 12 -8.89 -7.24 12.73
CA LEU A 12 -10.21 -6.66 12.53
C LEU A 12 -10.62 -6.54 11.06
N SER A 13 -9.66 -6.41 10.14
CA SER A 13 -9.94 -6.34 8.69
C SER A 13 -10.29 -7.70 8.08
N GLY A 14 -10.28 -8.79 8.84
CA GLY A 14 -10.53 -10.13 8.33
C GLY A 14 -9.37 -10.70 7.52
N TYR A 15 -8.15 -10.15 7.69
CA TYR A 15 -6.96 -10.56 6.94
C TYR A 15 -6.73 -12.07 6.98
N ALA A 16 -6.89 -12.70 8.14
CA ALA A 16 -6.66 -14.15 8.29
C ALA A 16 -7.55 -14.99 7.37
N ALA A 17 -8.81 -14.59 7.17
CA ALA A 17 -9.74 -15.29 6.29
C ALA A 17 -9.47 -14.99 4.80
N ALA A 18 -8.96 -13.79 4.49
CA ALA A 18 -8.65 -13.34 3.14
C ALA A 18 -7.25 -13.74 2.65
N TYR A 19 -6.32 -14.06 3.55
CA TYR A 19 -4.94 -14.37 3.21
C TYR A 19 -4.83 -15.61 2.33
N ARG A 20 -4.08 -15.49 1.24
CA ARG A 20 -3.82 -16.57 0.28
C ARG A 20 -2.32 -16.56 -0.05
N PRO A 21 -1.56 -17.61 0.32
CA PRO A 21 -0.15 -17.71 -0.04
C PRO A 21 0.05 -17.58 -1.56
N GLY A 22 1.11 -16.87 -1.98
CA GLY A 22 1.42 -16.67 -3.39
C GLY A 22 0.47 -15.73 -4.14
N ALA A 23 -0.53 -15.15 -3.49
CA ALA A 23 -1.53 -14.33 -4.18
C ALA A 23 -0.96 -13.02 -4.68
N TYR A 24 -0.09 -12.39 -3.90
CA TYR A 24 0.55 -11.13 -4.27
C TYR A 24 1.40 -11.30 -5.53
N GLU A 25 2.21 -12.35 -5.60
CA GLU A 25 3.10 -12.67 -6.71
C GLU A 25 2.31 -12.90 -8.01
N ARG A 26 1.13 -13.55 -7.91
CA ARG A 26 0.24 -13.74 -9.06
C ARG A 26 -0.36 -12.44 -9.59
N ILE A 27 -0.68 -11.50 -8.70
CA ILE A 27 -1.33 -10.23 -9.08
C ILE A 27 -0.33 -9.11 -9.36
N ALA A 28 0.93 -9.23 -8.91
CA ALA A 28 1.98 -8.25 -9.11
C ALA A 28 2.35 -8.02 -10.60
N GLN A 29 1.94 -8.92 -11.48
CA GLN A 29 2.10 -8.77 -12.93
C GLN A 29 1.04 -7.86 -13.56
N ARG A 30 -0.04 -7.55 -12.85
CA ARG A 30 -1.11 -6.68 -13.36
C ARG A 30 -0.64 -5.23 -13.41
N ARG A 31 -1.18 -4.48 -14.37
CA ARG A 31 -0.91 -3.06 -14.58
C ARG A 31 -2.23 -2.33 -14.87
N PRO A 32 -2.44 -1.13 -14.30
CA PRO A 32 -3.64 -0.37 -14.59
C PRO A 32 -3.50 0.30 -15.97
N ASP A 33 -4.55 0.97 -16.42
CA ASP A 33 -4.47 1.77 -17.63
C ASP A 33 -3.47 2.95 -17.46
N ARG A 34 -3.00 3.48 -18.60
CA ARG A 34 -1.99 4.54 -18.62
C ARG A 34 -2.38 5.78 -17.83
N LYS A 35 -3.65 6.21 -17.92
CA LYS A 35 -4.12 7.42 -17.23
C LYS A 35 -4.07 7.24 -15.72
N THR A 36 -4.46 6.06 -15.24
CA THR A 36 -4.35 5.70 -13.83
C THR A 36 -2.90 5.63 -13.35
N ALA A 37 -2.01 5.00 -14.12
CA ALA A 37 -0.58 4.94 -13.78
C ALA A 37 0.06 6.33 -13.68
N GLU A 38 -0.25 7.23 -14.62
CA GLU A 38 0.22 8.62 -14.60
C GLU A 38 -0.32 9.41 -13.40
N ALA A 39 -1.59 9.19 -13.02
CA ALA A 39 -2.18 9.82 -11.84
C ALA A 39 -1.50 9.36 -10.55
N ILE A 40 -1.23 8.06 -10.42
CA ILE A 40 -0.48 7.51 -9.28
C ILE A 40 0.92 8.11 -9.23
N ALA A 41 1.66 8.12 -10.35
CA ALA A 41 3.03 8.62 -10.40
C ALA A 41 3.13 10.09 -9.94
N LYS A 42 2.20 10.95 -10.38
CA LYS A 42 2.13 12.35 -9.95
C LYS A 42 1.90 12.51 -8.44
N ASP A 43 1.27 11.53 -7.81
CA ASP A 43 0.91 11.60 -6.39
C ASP A 43 2.04 11.12 -5.48
N LEU A 44 2.96 10.28 -5.97
CA LEU A 44 4.05 9.73 -5.18
C LEU A 44 4.95 10.82 -4.59
N ASP A 45 5.38 11.79 -5.39
CA ASP A 45 6.28 12.86 -4.94
C ASP A 45 5.65 13.82 -3.92
N ARG A 46 4.31 13.94 -3.94
CA ARG A 46 3.55 14.73 -2.97
C ARG A 46 3.04 13.90 -1.78
N THR A 47 3.32 12.60 -1.74
CA THR A 47 2.95 11.72 -0.62
C THR A 47 4.03 11.75 0.44
N PHE A 48 3.71 12.30 1.61
CA PHE A 48 4.62 12.40 2.75
C PHE A 48 6.03 12.95 2.43
N PRO A 49 6.16 14.09 1.70
CA PRO A 49 7.44 14.56 1.17
C PRO A 49 8.49 14.92 2.24
N ASN A 50 8.05 15.15 3.48
CA ASN A 50 8.90 15.55 4.61
C ASN A 50 9.06 14.43 5.66
N VAL A 51 8.62 13.21 5.36
CA VAL A 51 8.78 12.06 6.26
C VAL A 51 10.02 11.29 5.82
N GLU A 52 11.07 11.33 6.62
CA GLU A 52 12.36 10.69 6.33
C GLU A 52 12.21 9.19 6.07
N ASP A 53 11.38 8.52 6.87
CA ASP A 53 11.06 7.12 6.67
C ASP A 53 10.34 6.85 5.35
N PHE A 54 9.76 7.84 4.67
CA PHE A 54 9.06 7.65 3.39
C PHE A 54 9.99 7.84 2.18
N ASP A 55 11.02 7.01 2.15
CA ASP A 55 12.06 6.93 1.13
C ASP A 55 11.55 6.43 -0.25
N ASP A 56 12.45 6.40 -1.24
CA ASP A 56 12.14 5.95 -2.60
C ASP A 56 11.74 4.46 -2.68
N GLU A 57 12.18 3.64 -1.73
CA GLU A 57 11.75 2.25 -1.63
C GLU A 57 10.25 2.18 -1.26
N LYS A 58 9.83 2.94 -0.24
CA LYS A 58 8.42 3.00 0.16
C LYS A 58 7.54 3.66 -0.90
N LYS A 59 8.06 4.65 -1.64
CA LYS A 59 7.36 5.19 -2.82
C LYS A 59 7.15 4.12 -3.90
N SER A 60 8.17 3.30 -4.18
CA SER A 60 8.08 2.18 -5.14
C SER A 60 7.09 1.10 -4.69
N GLN A 61 7.10 0.76 -3.40
CA GLN A 61 6.13 -0.16 -2.79
C GLN A 61 4.71 0.42 -2.88
N LEU A 62 4.52 1.70 -2.54
CA LEU A 62 3.23 2.39 -2.65
C LEU A 62 2.73 2.40 -4.10
N ALA A 63 3.60 2.70 -5.07
CA ALA A 63 3.26 2.68 -6.50
C ALA A 63 2.74 1.30 -6.92
N SER A 64 3.44 0.24 -6.49
CA SER A 64 3.07 -1.14 -6.78
C SER A 64 1.70 -1.50 -6.18
N ILE A 65 1.47 -1.15 -4.91
CA ILE A 65 0.20 -1.39 -4.20
C ILE A 65 -0.96 -0.69 -4.93
N LEU A 66 -0.82 0.60 -5.24
CA LEU A 66 -1.87 1.39 -5.89
C LEU A 66 -2.16 0.88 -7.31
N CYS A 67 -1.11 0.54 -8.07
CA CYS A 67 -1.25 -0.01 -9.42
C CYS A 67 -1.96 -1.36 -9.41
N ILE A 68 -1.58 -2.28 -8.51
CA ILE A 68 -2.22 -3.58 -8.36
C ILE A 68 -3.69 -3.39 -7.94
N PHE A 69 -3.95 -2.53 -6.95
CA PHE A 69 -5.31 -2.23 -6.49
C PHE A 69 -6.20 -1.74 -7.64
N ALA A 70 -5.76 -0.71 -8.37
CA ALA A 70 -6.54 -0.17 -9.48
C ALA A 70 -6.72 -1.17 -10.64
N SER A 71 -5.81 -2.14 -10.80
CA SER A 71 -5.95 -3.23 -11.78
C SER A 71 -6.90 -4.33 -11.32
N LEU A 72 -7.10 -4.51 -10.01
CA LEU A 72 -8.01 -5.50 -9.45
C LEU A 72 -9.45 -4.99 -9.44
N PHE A 73 -9.63 -3.69 -9.23
CA PHE A 73 -10.93 -3.03 -9.09
C PHE A 73 -11.06 -1.89 -10.12
N PRO A 74 -11.11 -2.18 -11.43
CA PRO A 74 -11.13 -1.17 -12.48
C PRO A 74 -12.35 -0.23 -12.41
N GLU A 75 -13.45 -0.68 -11.83
CA GLU A 75 -14.65 0.13 -11.54
C GLU A 75 -14.42 1.20 -10.47
N VAL A 76 -13.46 0.96 -9.56
CA VAL A 76 -13.02 1.94 -8.55
C VAL A 76 -11.86 2.76 -9.10
N GLY A 77 -10.89 2.10 -9.73
CA GLY A 77 -9.68 2.70 -10.28
C GLY A 77 -8.81 3.34 -9.20
N TYR A 78 -8.30 4.53 -9.52
CA TYR A 78 -7.51 5.37 -8.62
C TYR A 78 -8.10 6.77 -8.53
N CYS A 79 -8.24 7.29 -7.32
CA CYS A 79 -8.53 8.69 -7.08
C CYS A 79 -7.49 9.31 -6.14
N GLN A 80 -7.26 10.61 -6.33
CA GLN A 80 -6.37 11.40 -5.47
C GLN A 80 -6.81 11.29 -4.00
N GLY A 81 -5.86 11.00 -3.11
CA GLY A 81 -6.10 10.77 -1.69
C GLY A 81 -5.86 9.33 -1.28
N MET A 82 -6.05 8.37 -2.18
CA MET A 82 -5.75 6.95 -1.91
C MET A 82 -4.28 6.72 -1.60
N ASN A 83 -3.38 7.50 -2.21
CA ASN A 83 -1.95 7.51 -1.93
C ASN A 83 -1.63 7.74 -0.45
N PHE A 84 -2.34 8.64 0.23
CA PHE A 84 -2.11 8.90 1.65
C PHE A 84 -2.63 7.78 2.54
N VAL A 85 -3.80 7.21 2.23
CA VAL A 85 -4.37 6.09 2.98
C VAL A 85 -3.47 4.84 2.85
N ALA A 86 -3.11 4.48 1.62
CA ALA A 86 -2.25 3.34 1.35
C ALA A 86 -0.83 3.56 1.90
N GLY A 87 -0.26 4.75 1.72
CA GLY A 87 1.06 5.09 2.26
C GLY A 87 1.09 5.06 3.79
N PHE A 88 0.03 5.51 4.46
CA PHE A 88 -0.08 5.41 5.91
C PHE A 88 -0.17 3.96 6.39
N LEU A 89 -0.95 3.12 5.71
CA LEU A 89 -1.02 1.69 6.01
C LEU A 89 0.32 0.99 5.77
N LEU A 90 1.04 1.38 4.72
CA LEU A 90 2.39 0.89 4.42
C LEU A 90 3.34 1.21 5.57
N MET A 91 3.40 2.45 6.02
CA MET A 91 4.23 2.85 7.17
C MET A 91 3.80 2.14 8.46
N ALA A 92 2.50 2.03 8.72
CA ALA A 92 1.98 1.35 9.90
C ALA A 92 2.25 -0.17 9.88
N SER A 93 2.37 -0.78 8.71
CA SER A 93 2.68 -2.21 8.57
C SER A 93 4.14 -2.56 8.88
N GLY A 94 5.03 -1.55 8.86
CA GLY A 94 6.47 -1.65 9.07
C GLY A 94 6.96 -0.73 10.19
N THR A 95 6.50 -0.95 11.42
CA THR A 95 7.17 -0.41 12.63
C THR A 95 7.04 -1.35 13.82
N SER A 96 7.85 -2.41 13.84
CA SER A 96 8.81 -2.58 14.93
C SER A 96 9.95 -3.49 14.45
N GLN A 97 11.19 -3.04 14.61
CA GLN A 97 12.35 -3.94 14.68
C GLN A 97 12.38 -4.68 16.05
N GLU A 98 11.26 -4.74 16.79
CA GLU A 98 11.12 -5.40 18.08
C GLU A 98 10.14 -6.60 18.06
N ASP A 99 9.49 -6.90 16.93
CA ASP A 99 8.62 -8.09 16.77
C ASP A 99 9.38 -9.27 16.13
N THR A 100 10.71 -9.29 16.28
CA THR A 100 11.57 -10.47 16.09
C THR A 100 12.09 -10.94 17.45
N LEU A 101 11.18 -11.15 18.40
CA LEU A 101 11.39 -12.01 19.57
C LEU A 101 10.45 -13.22 19.48
#